data_AF-A0A8S0X453-F1
#
_entry.id   AF-A0A8S0X453-F1
#
_cell.length_a   1.000
_cell.length_b   1.000
_cell.length_c   1.000
_cell.angle_alpha   90.00
_cell.angle_beta   90.00
_cell.angle_gamma   90.00
#
_symmetry.space_group_name_H-M   'P 1'
#
loop_
_entity.id
_entity.type
_entity.pdbx_description
1 polymer ?
#
loop_
_entity_poly.entity_id
_entity_poly.type
_entity_poly.pdbx_seq_one_letter_code
_entity_poly.pdbx_strand_id
1 'polypeptide(L)'
;MTDDGKRRFSTLEYPVKWADRVFSSRATTEALLAPEREAGNLTSHDYDAILNFHSGGFVRRNLPLVLFLASSTGAALTIKRPKWSPLQRNLVVLSFGAGGWVFGAVNRITSYSKFLGSIENPAGFKKALHNIQNQVGVPLTGPVLVRPYQPSPDEIEEQDSTTGKLNNYSSFFKSFTPAKSSTDADQ
;
A
#
# COMPACT_ATOMS: atom_id res chain seq x y z
N MET A 1 17.27 -3.09 -37.76
CA MET A 1 16.23 -2.20 -37.19
C MET A 1 15.57 -2.98 -36.07
N THR A 2 16.28 -3.08 -34.95
CA THR A 2 15.82 -3.77 -33.74
C THR A 2 14.93 -2.79 -33.00
N ASP A 3 13.62 -3.04 -33.06
CA ASP A 3 12.69 -2.46 -32.11
C ASP A 3 13.16 -2.93 -30.73
N ASP A 4 13.80 -2.03 -29.98
CA ASP A 4 14.28 -2.29 -28.64
C ASP A 4 13.04 -2.52 -27.78
N GLY A 5 12.62 -3.78 -27.72
CA GLY A 5 11.42 -4.28 -27.05
C GLY A 5 11.47 -3.97 -25.56
N LYS A 6 11.23 -2.71 -25.22
CA LYS A 6 11.21 -2.17 -23.88
C LYS A 6 10.02 -2.82 -23.20
N ARG A 7 10.27 -3.93 -22.50
CA ARG A 7 9.24 -4.66 -21.75
C ARG A 7 8.50 -3.64 -20.89
N ARG A 8 7.24 -3.38 -21.22
CA ARG A 8 6.40 -2.50 -20.44
C ARG A 8 6.07 -3.26 -19.16
N PHE A 9 6.52 -2.74 -18.02
CA PHE A 9 6.15 -3.26 -16.71
C PHE A 9 4.96 -2.46 -16.21
N SER A 10 3.94 -3.15 -15.74
CA SER A 10 2.85 -2.53 -14.98
C SER A 10 3.19 -2.58 -13.50
N THR A 11 2.63 -1.64 -12.74
CA THR A 11 2.77 -1.59 -11.28
C THR A 11 1.42 -1.84 -10.60
N LEU A 12 1.46 -2.71 -9.60
CA LEU A 12 0.40 -2.89 -8.61
C LEU A 12 0.74 -2.02 -7.41
N GLU A 13 -0.09 -1.03 -7.14
CA GLU A 13 0.04 -0.13 -6.00
C GLU A 13 -0.90 -0.57 -4.87
N TYR A 14 -0.35 -0.74 -3.68
CA TYR A 14 -1.07 -1.24 -2.52
C TYR A 14 -0.94 -0.27 -1.34
N PRO A 15 -1.94 0.60 -1.10
CA PRO A 15 -1.92 1.55 0.01
C PRO A 15 -2.21 0.85 1.34
N VAL A 16 -1.15 0.50 2.08
CA VAL A 16 -1.20 -0.38 3.27
C VAL A 16 -2.15 0.14 4.35
N LYS A 17 -2.12 1.45 4.63
CA LYS A 17 -2.98 2.05 5.66
C LYS A 17 -4.46 2.02 5.29
N TRP A 18 -4.77 2.24 4.01
CA TRP A 18 -6.15 2.18 3.51
C TRP A 18 -6.66 0.74 3.56
N ALA A 19 -5.86 -0.21 3.09
CA ALA A 19 -6.22 -1.62 3.07
C ALA A 19 -6.55 -2.14 4.49
N ASP A 20 -5.77 -1.78 5.50
CA ASP A 20 -6.05 -2.17 6.89
C ASP A 20 -7.34 -1.62 7.47
N ARG A 21 -7.77 -0.44 6.97
CA ARG A 21 -9.02 0.18 7.40
C ARG A 21 -10.21 -0.47 6.71
N VAL A 22 -10.09 -0.71 5.41
CA VAL A 22 -11.15 -1.28 4.57
C VAL A 22 -11.34 -2.76 4.91
N PHE A 23 -10.25 -3.54 4.90
CA PHE A 23 -10.22 -4.97 5.22
C PHE A 23 -10.00 -5.20 6.72
N SER A 24 -10.86 -4.58 7.52
CA SER A 24 -10.74 -4.58 8.99
C SER A 24 -11.16 -5.90 9.65
N SER A 25 -12.03 -6.66 9.00
CA SER A 25 -12.52 -7.95 9.48
C SER A 25 -12.70 -8.92 8.31
N ARG A 26 -12.65 -10.23 8.60
CA ARG A 26 -12.86 -11.25 7.57
C ARG A 26 -14.19 -11.07 6.85
N ALA A 27 -15.27 -10.81 7.58
CA ALA A 27 -16.61 -10.60 7.01
C ALA A 27 -16.65 -9.38 6.07
N THR A 28 -16.02 -8.26 6.46
CA THR A 28 -15.93 -7.07 5.61
C THR A 28 -15.09 -7.34 4.35
N THR A 29 -13.97 -8.05 4.51
CA THR A 29 -13.12 -8.44 3.38
C THR A 29 -13.87 -9.36 2.43
N GLU A 30 -14.62 -10.33 2.94
CA GLU A 30 -15.42 -11.26 2.14
C GLU A 30 -16.51 -10.53 1.37
N ALA A 31 -17.25 -9.63 2.03
CA ALA A 31 -18.32 -8.85 1.41
C ALA A 31 -17.82 -7.94 0.28
N LEU A 32 -16.62 -7.37 0.42
CA LEU A 32 -16.02 -6.50 -0.61
C LEU A 32 -15.39 -7.30 -1.77
N LEU A 33 -14.81 -8.47 -1.49
CA LEU A 33 -14.11 -9.26 -2.52
C LEU A 33 -15.03 -10.24 -3.25
N ALA A 34 -16.15 -10.67 -2.66
CA ALA A 34 -17.03 -11.66 -3.28
C ALA A 34 -17.54 -11.20 -4.66
N PRO A 35 -18.01 -9.95 -4.85
CA PRO A 35 -18.40 -9.46 -6.18
C PRO A 35 -17.23 -9.46 -7.17
N GLU A 36 -16.02 -9.16 -6.72
CA GLU A 36 -14.83 -9.11 -7.58
C GLU A 36 -14.37 -10.51 -8.01
N ARG A 37 -14.56 -11.52 -7.16
CA ARG A 37 -14.35 -12.93 -7.51
C ARG A 37 -15.39 -13.40 -8.53
N GLU A 38 -16.66 -13.08 -8.31
CA GLU A 38 -17.75 -13.42 -9.23
C GLU A 38 -17.59 -12.75 -10.60
N ALA A 39 -17.06 -11.53 -10.63
CA ALA A 39 -16.71 -10.81 -11.84
C ALA A 39 -15.46 -11.35 -12.56
N GLY A 40 -14.76 -12.33 -11.98
CA GLY A 40 -13.53 -12.90 -12.55
C GLY A 40 -12.29 -12.01 -12.41
N ASN A 41 -12.33 -10.93 -11.63
CA ASN A 41 -11.15 -10.10 -11.36
C ASN A 41 -10.17 -10.80 -10.40
N LEU A 42 -10.65 -11.72 -9.56
CA LEU A 42 -9.83 -12.47 -8.61
C LEU A 42 -9.87 -13.96 -8.90
N THR A 43 -8.71 -14.62 -8.86
CA THR A 43 -8.67 -16.09 -8.82
C THR A 43 -9.13 -16.60 -7.46
N SER A 44 -9.57 -17.86 -7.38
CA SER A 44 -9.92 -18.48 -6.09
C SER A 44 -8.72 -18.47 -5.12
N HIS A 45 -7.50 -18.68 -5.64
CA HIS A 45 -6.27 -18.60 -4.86
C HIS A 45 -6.07 -17.20 -4.26
N ASP A 46 -6.18 -16.15 -5.09
CA ASP A 46 -5.97 -14.78 -4.64
C ASP A 46 -7.02 -14.36 -3.62
N TYR A 47 -8.28 -14.74 -3.85
CA TYR A 47 -9.39 -14.51 -2.92
C TYR A 47 -9.10 -15.10 -1.52
N ASP A 48 -8.70 -16.37 -1.46
CA ASP A 48 -8.37 -17.04 -0.21
C ASP A 48 -7.12 -16.46 0.45
N ALA A 49 -6.11 -16.11 -0.35
CA ALA A 49 -4.89 -15.45 0.14
C ALA A 49 -5.20 -14.11 0.82
N ILE A 50 -6.08 -13.28 0.22
CA ILE A 50 -6.48 -12.00 0.79
C ILE A 50 -7.30 -12.22 2.08
N LEU A 51 -8.27 -13.13 2.07
CA LEU A 51 -9.07 -13.44 3.26
C LEU A 51 -8.20 -13.92 4.42
N ASN A 52 -7.27 -14.84 4.15
CA ASN A 52 -6.38 -15.37 5.17
C ASN A 52 -5.40 -14.31 5.67
N PHE A 53 -4.86 -13.47 4.78
CA PHE A 53 -3.94 -12.39 5.15
C PHE A 53 -4.59 -11.38 6.10
N HIS A 54 -5.85 -11.00 5.85
CA HIS A 54 -6.58 -10.01 6.64
C HIS A 54 -7.30 -10.58 7.87
N SER A 55 -7.53 -11.90 7.92
CA SER A 55 -8.16 -12.55 9.08
C SER A 55 -7.35 -12.43 10.40
N GLY A 56 -6.05 -12.13 10.32
CA GLY A 56 -5.20 -11.86 11.48
C GLY A 56 -5.52 -10.56 12.24
N GLY A 57 -6.41 -9.72 11.69
CA GLY A 57 -7.20 -8.65 12.32
C GLY A 57 -6.48 -7.65 13.21
N PHE A 58 -6.19 -8.03 14.46
CA PHE A 58 -5.72 -7.10 15.49
C PHE A 58 -4.21 -7.18 15.73
N VAL A 59 -3.66 -8.39 15.89
CA VAL A 59 -2.26 -8.57 16.34
C VAL A 59 -1.28 -8.15 15.25
N ARG A 60 -1.53 -8.51 13.99
CA ARG A 60 -0.64 -8.15 12.87
C ARG A 60 -0.65 -6.64 12.59
N ARG A 61 -1.82 -5.99 12.68
CA ARG A 61 -1.97 -4.54 12.48
C ARG A 61 -1.26 -3.73 13.55
N ASN A 62 -1.35 -4.20 14.80
CA ASN A 62 -0.75 -3.56 15.97
C ASN A 62 0.62 -4.14 16.35
N LEU A 63 1.24 -4.97 15.51
CA LEU A 63 2.50 -5.63 15.81
C LEU A 63 3.62 -4.66 16.25
N PRO A 64 3.81 -3.48 15.61
CA PRO A 64 4.77 -2.49 16.10
C PRO A 64 4.49 -2.01 17.52
N LEU A 65 3.22 -1.79 17.87
CA LEU A 65 2.83 -1.35 19.21
C LEU A 65 2.98 -2.47 20.24
N VAL A 66 2.59 -3.70 19.89
CA VAL A 66 2.74 -4.88 20.74
C VAL A 66 4.22 -5.11 21.06
N LEU A 67 5.09 -5.04 20.04
CA LEU A 67 6.53 -5.21 20.24
C LEU A 67 7.15 -4.04 20.99
N PHE A 68 6.71 -2.80 20.77
CA PHE A 68 7.11 -1.67 21.61
C PHE A 68 6.85 -1.96 23.09
N LEU A 69 5.60 -2.32 23.44
CA LEU A 69 5.21 -2.58 24.82
C LEU A 69 5.94 -3.80 25.41
N ALA A 70 6.06 -4.88 24.63
CA ALA A 70 6.76 -6.10 25.05
C ALA A 70 8.25 -5.84 25.31
N SER A 71 8.94 -5.12 24.41
CA SER A 71 10.35 -4.79 24.56
C SER A 71 10.60 -3.81 25.71
N SER A 72 9.75 -2.78 25.86
CA SER A 72 9.83 -1.85 26.99
C SER A 72 9.63 -2.54 28.32
N THR A 73 8.61 -3.39 28.43
CA THR A 73 8.32 -4.15 29.66
C THR A 73 9.42 -5.17 29.95
N GLY A 74 9.91 -5.87 28.92
CA GLY A 74 11.04 -6.79 29.04
C GLY A 74 12.31 -6.11 29.56
N ALA A 75 12.64 -4.92 29.04
CA ALA A 75 13.77 -4.14 29.54
C ALA A 75 13.58 -3.69 31.00
N ALA A 76 12.35 -3.30 31.38
CA ALA A 76 12.05 -2.92 32.75
C ALA A 76 12.15 -4.09 33.74
N LEU A 77 11.77 -5.30 33.34
CA LEU A 77 11.73 -6.47 34.21
C LEU A 77 13.06 -7.25 34.30
N THR A 78 13.86 -7.25 33.24
CA THR A 78 15.13 -8.00 33.20
C THR A 78 16.22 -7.35 34.06
N ILE A 79 16.14 -6.03 34.27
CA ILE A 79 17.11 -5.29 35.06
C ILE A 79 16.65 -5.28 36.53
N LYS A 80 16.99 -6.32 37.29
CA LYS A 80 16.72 -6.38 38.74
C LYS A 80 17.64 -5.39 39.48
N ARG A 81 17.08 -4.29 40.00
CA ARG A 81 17.74 -3.27 40.84
C ARG A 81 18.92 -2.52 40.19
N PRO A 82 18.71 -1.81 39.06
CA PRO A 82 19.75 -0.93 38.54
C PRO A 82 19.97 0.22 39.51
N LYS A 83 21.22 0.54 39.85
CA LYS A 83 21.61 1.78 40.56
C LYS A 83 21.48 3.02 39.65
N TRP A 84 20.58 2.97 38.67
CA TRP A 84 20.41 3.99 37.65
C TRP A 84 19.50 5.09 38.16
N SER A 85 19.74 6.30 37.68
CA SER A 85 18.79 7.38 37.87
C SER A 85 17.47 7.05 37.16
N PRO A 86 16.32 7.61 37.62
CA PRO A 86 15.04 7.44 36.93
C PRO A 86 15.11 7.81 35.44
N LEU A 87 15.91 8.83 35.10
CA LEU A 87 16.13 9.26 33.72
C LEU A 87 16.82 8.18 32.89
N GLN A 88 17.92 7.60 33.39
CA GLN A 88 18.64 6.51 32.71
C GLN A 88 17.74 5.30 32.47
N ARG A 89 16.91 4.94 33.46
CA ARG A 89 15.94 3.84 33.32
C ARG A 89 14.92 4.12 32.21
N ASN A 90 14.34 5.31 32.21
CA ASN A 90 13.35 5.69 31.21
C ASN A 90 13.94 5.73 29.80
N LEU A 91 15.17 6.24 29.64
CA LEU A 91 15.87 6.23 28.35
C LEU A 91 16.06 4.81 27.83
N VAL A 92 16.51 3.88 28.67
CA VAL A 92 16.67 2.48 28.25
C VAL A 92 15.34 1.85 27.86
N VAL A 93 14.28 2.01 28.68
CA VAL A 93 12.95 1.48 28.36
C VAL A 93 12.39 2.05 27.05
N LEU A 94 12.59 3.34 26.80
CA LEU A 94 12.19 4.00 25.54
C LEU A 94 13.02 3.50 24.36
N SER A 95 14.33 3.34 24.51
CA SER A 95 15.21 2.81 23.46
C SER A 95 14.84 1.39 23.06
N PHE A 96 14.59 0.51 24.04
CA PHE A 96 14.12 -0.85 23.77
C PHE A 96 12.73 -0.87 23.14
N GLY A 97 11.82 -0.01 23.61
CA GLY A 97 10.49 0.15 23.01
C GLY A 97 10.58 0.57 21.55
N ALA A 98 11.35 1.63 21.26
CA ALA A 98 11.57 2.11 19.89
C ALA A 98 12.18 1.02 18.99
N GLY A 99 13.13 0.24 19.52
CA GLY A 99 13.67 -0.93 18.82
C GLY A 99 12.60 -1.97 18.47
N GLY A 100 11.74 -2.32 19.44
CA GLY A 100 10.59 -3.20 19.22
C GLY A 100 9.61 -2.66 18.16
N TRP A 101 9.34 -1.35 18.18
CA TRP A 101 8.48 -0.69 17.20
C TRP A 101 9.04 -0.78 15.78
N VAL A 102 10.32 -0.42 15.59
CA VAL A 102 10.98 -0.50 14.27
C VAL A 102 10.97 -1.94 13.76
N PHE A 103 11.33 -2.91 14.63
CA PHE A 103 11.30 -4.33 14.26
C PHE A 103 9.90 -4.79 13.83
N GLY A 104 8.87 -4.38 14.55
CA GLY A 104 7.48 -4.67 14.18
C GLY A 104 7.06 -4.02 12.87
N ALA A 105 7.50 -2.79 12.60
CA ALA A 105 7.22 -2.09 11.34
C ALA A 105 7.86 -2.80 10.14
N VAL A 106 9.11 -3.25 10.28
CA VAL A 106 9.81 -4.03 9.24
C VAL A 106 9.09 -5.35 8.98
N ASN A 107 8.80 -6.13 10.02
CA ASN A 107 8.08 -7.40 9.88
C ASN A 107 6.70 -7.23 9.23
N ARG A 108 6.02 -6.12 9.56
CA ARG A 108 4.76 -5.76 8.93
C ARG A 108 4.96 -5.53 7.44
N ILE A 109 5.88 -4.66 7.04
CA ILE A 109 6.18 -4.39 5.61
C ILE A 109 6.54 -5.69 4.87
N THR A 110 7.45 -6.49 5.42
CA THR A 110 7.84 -7.78 4.83
C THR A 110 6.65 -8.72 4.65
N SER A 111 5.70 -8.72 5.59
CA SER A 111 4.48 -9.54 5.46
C SER A 111 3.61 -9.11 4.29
N TYR A 112 3.41 -7.80 4.08
CA TYR A 112 2.70 -7.31 2.89
C TYR A 112 3.47 -7.59 1.61
N SER A 113 4.80 -7.42 1.59
CA SER A 113 5.60 -7.76 0.41
C SER A 113 5.45 -9.24 0.03
N LYS A 114 5.50 -10.15 1.02
CA LYS A 114 5.27 -11.58 0.80
C LYS A 114 3.86 -11.87 0.28
N PHE A 115 2.85 -11.23 0.87
CA PHE A 115 1.45 -11.35 0.42
C PHE A 115 1.25 -10.82 -1.01
N LEU A 116 1.78 -9.65 -1.33
CA LEU A 116 1.71 -9.14 -2.69
C LEU A 116 2.43 -10.07 -3.66
N GLY A 117 3.54 -10.69 -3.24
CA GLY A 117 4.25 -11.70 -4.02
C GLY A 117 3.48 -13.01 -4.23
N SER A 118 2.54 -13.36 -3.35
CA SER A 118 1.71 -14.56 -3.50
C SER A 118 0.52 -14.38 -4.44
N ILE A 119 0.17 -13.15 -4.83
CA ILE A 119 -0.93 -12.91 -5.77
C ILE A 119 -0.57 -13.45 -7.16
N GLU A 120 -1.40 -14.34 -7.70
CA GLU A 120 -1.25 -14.99 -9.00
C GLU A 120 -1.64 -14.08 -10.16
N ASN A 121 -2.72 -13.31 -10.01
CA ASN A 121 -3.20 -12.36 -11.02
C ASN A 121 -3.09 -10.90 -10.52
N PRO A 122 -1.91 -10.25 -10.63
CA PRO A 122 -1.71 -8.88 -10.17
C PRO A 122 -2.62 -7.87 -10.87
N ALA A 123 -2.90 -8.07 -12.16
CA ALA A 123 -3.73 -7.18 -12.96
C ALA A 123 -5.19 -7.22 -12.51
N GLY A 124 -5.73 -8.42 -12.34
CA GLY A 124 -7.08 -8.63 -11.80
C GLY A 124 -7.22 -8.10 -10.38
N PHE A 125 -6.22 -8.34 -9.52
CA PHE A 125 -6.20 -7.79 -8.17
C PHE A 125 -6.14 -6.26 -8.15
N LYS A 126 -5.34 -5.63 -9.03
CA LYS A 126 -5.31 -4.16 -9.19
C LYS A 126 -6.69 -3.61 -9.56
N LYS A 127 -7.36 -4.25 -10.52
CA LYS A 127 -8.71 -3.87 -10.95
C LYS A 127 -9.75 -4.02 -9.82
N ALA A 128 -9.69 -5.13 -9.09
CA ALA A 128 -10.53 -5.36 -7.92
C ALA A 128 -10.33 -4.28 -6.84
N LEU A 129 -9.08 -3.93 -6.52
CA LEU A 129 -8.77 -2.84 -5.58
C LEU A 129 -9.32 -1.49 -6.05
N HIS A 130 -9.21 -1.18 -7.34
CA HIS A 130 -9.76 0.04 -7.91
C HIS A 130 -11.29 0.08 -7.81
N ASN A 131 -11.98 -1.02 -8.10
CA ASN A 131 -13.43 -1.12 -7.95
C ASN A 131 -13.84 -0.92 -6.48
N ILE A 132 -13.17 -1.58 -5.55
CA ILE A 132 -13.42 -1.43 -4.11
C ILE A 132 -13.15 0.01 -3.67
N GLN A 133 -12.07 0.63 -4.13
CA GLN A 133 -11.76 2.03 -3.86
C GLN A 133 -12.86 2.98 -4.35
N ASN A 134 -13.46 2.71 -5.50
CA ASN A 134 -14.60 3.49 -6.00
C ASN A 134 -15.86 3.32 -5.14
N GLN A 135 -16.02 2.17 -4.49
CA GLN A 135 -17.14 1.91 -3.57
C GLN A 135 -16.92 2.54 -2.18
N VAL A 136 -15.73 2.40 -1.60
CA VAL A 136 -15.46 2.76 -0.19
C VAL A 136 -14.75 4.12 -0.01
N GLY A 137 -14.21 4.69 -1.09
CA GLY A 137 -13.50 5.96 -1.11
C GLY A 137 -11.98 5.87 -1.21
N VAL A 138 -11.38 7.04 -1.46
CA VAL A 138 -9.95 7.23 -1.81
C VAL A 138 -9.01 6.88 -0.64
N PRO A 139 -7.81 6.34 -0.92
CA PRO A 139 -6.78 6.06 0.07
C PRO A 139 -6.40 7.28 0.90
N LEU A 140 -6.20 7.05 2.20
CA LEU A 140 -5.52 8.01 3.06
C LEU A 140 -4.02 8.06 2.73
N THR A 141 -3.40 9.22 2.94
CA THR A 141 -1.95 9.39 2.79
C THR A 141 -1.17 8.41 3.67
N GLY A 142 -0.32 7.60 3.04
CA GLY A 142 0.41 6.55 3.72
C GLY A 142 1.43 5.84 2.84
N PRO A 143 2.16 4.86 3.40
CA PRO A 143 3.07 4.04 2.60
C PRO A 143 2.29 3.23 1.57
N VAL A 144 2.73 3.35 0.32
CA VAL A 144 2.24 2.55 -0.81
C VAL A 144 3.31 1.54 -1.16
N LEU A 145 2.94 0.26 -1.17
CA LEU A 145 3.82 -0.79 -1.65
C LEU A 145 3.59 -0.97 -3.14
N VAL A 146 4.68 -1.10 -3.88
CA VAL A 146 4.65 -1.26 -5.34
C VAL A 146 5.20 -2.62 -5.69
N ARG A 147 4.43 -3.42 -6.44
CA ARG A 147 4.88 -4.67 -7.05
C ARG A 147 4.88 -4.50 -8.58
N PRO A 148 6.05 -4.56 -9.25
CA PRO A 148 6.08 -4.63 -10.71
C PRO A 148 5.59 -6.01 -11.17
N TYR A 149 4.86 -6.04 -12.28
CA TYR A 149 4.43 -7.27 -12.96
C TYR A 149 4.42 -7.07 -14.48
N GLN A 150 4.40 -8.18 -15.20
CA GLN A 150 4.27 -8.18 -16.65
C GLN A 150 2.77 -8.11 -17.01
N PRO A 151 2.31 -7.05 -17.69
CA PRO A 151 0.91 -6.93 -18.06
C PRO A 151 0.54 -8.01 -19.09
N SER A 152 -0.72 -8.44 -19.04
CA SER A 152 -1.30 -9.25 -20.11
C SER A 152 -1.46 -8.41 -21.37
N PRO A 153 -1.50 -9.01 -22.58
CA PRO A 153 -1.76 -8.29 -23.83
C PRO A 153 -3.02 -7.41 -23.75
N ASP A 154 -4.09 -7.93 -23.17
CA ASP A 154 -5.38 -7.24 -23.01
C ASP A 154 -5.26 -5.96 -22.16
N GLU A 155 -4.40 -5.98 -21.13
CA GLU A 155 -4.16 -4.80 -20.28
C GLU A 155 -3.37 -3.71 -21.01
N ILE A 156 -2.47 -4.09 -21.91
CA ILE A 156 -1.68 -3.14 -22.71
C ILE A 156 -2.62 -2.34 -23.62
N GLU A 157 -3.58 -3.00 -24.25
CA GLU A 157 -4.60 -2.35 -25.08
C GLU A 157 -5.47 -1.38 -24.25
N GLU A 158 -5.86 -1.78 -23.05
CA GLU A 158 -6.63 -0.93 -22.14
C GLU A 158 -5.83 0.32 -21.70
N GLN A 159 -4.54 0.17 -21.38
CA GLN A 159 -3.66 1.29 -21.04
C GLN A 159 -3.45 2.26 -22.21
N ASP A 160 -3.20 1.75 -23.41
CA ASP A 160 -2.98 2.58 -24.59
C ASP A 160 -4.26 3.38 -24.95
N SER A 161 -5.44 2.77 -24.79
CA SER A 161 -6.72 3.46 -25.01
C SER A 161 -6.97 4.59 -23.98
N THR A 162 -6.59 4.37 -22.72
CA THR A 162 -6.76 5.35 -21.63
C THR A 162 -5.76 6.50 -21.77
N THR A 163 -4.52 6.19 -22.15
CA THR A 163 -3.45 7.18 -22.39
C THR A 163 -3.77 8.06 -23.59
N GLY A 164 -4.36 7.47 -24.65
CA GLY A 164 -4.87 8.21 -25.80
C GLY A 164 -5.95 9.25 -25.41
N LYS A 165 -6.86 8.88 -24.50
CA LYS A 165 -7.88 9.82 -23.98
C LYS A 165 -7.25 10.94 -23.17
N LEU A 166 -6.31 10.65 -22.27
CA LEU A 166 -5.64 11.68 -21.45
C LEU A 166 -4.82 12.67 -22.28
N ASN A 167 -4.13 12.20 -23.32
CA ASN A 167 -3.43 13.07 -24.27
C ASN A 167 -4.40 14.01 -25.02
N ASN A 168 -5.62 13.55 -25.31
CA ASN A 168 -6.65 14.36 -25.93
C ASN A 168 -7.25 15.43 -24.99
N TYR A 169 -7.15 15.25 -23.66
CA TYR A 169 -7.48 16.32 -22.70
C TYR A 169 -6.34 17.33 -22.53
N SER A 170 -5.07 16.91 -22.72
CA SER A 170 -3.92 17.82 -22.64
C SER A 170 -3.90 18.89 -23.74
N SER A 171 -4.45 18.60 -24.93
CA SER A 171 -4.63 19.57 -26.01
C SER A 171 -5.71 20.61 -25.69
N PHE A 172 -6.76 20.20 -24.95
CA PHE A 172 -7.82 21.09 -24.48
C PHE A 172 -7.34 22.08 -23.40
N PHE A 173 -6.34 21.73 -22.59
CA PHE A 173 -5.75 22.66 -21.62
C PHE A 173 -4.69 23.60 -22.21
N LYS A 174 -4.05 23.23 -23.33
CA LYS A 174 -3.08 24.12 -24.01
C LYS A 174 -3.74 25.36 -24.65
N SER A 175 -5.04 25.36 -24.90
CA SER A 175 -5.76 26.55 -25.37
C SER A 175 -6.05 27.59 -24.28
N PHE A 176 -5.80 27.28 -23.01
CA PHE A 176 -5.93 28.22 -21.88
C PHE A 176 -4.58 28.79 -21.44
N THR A 177 -3.68 29.05 -22.40
CA THR A 177 -2.47 29.81 -22.08
C THR A 177 -2.87 31.29 -22.03
N PRO A 178 -2.87 31.97 -20.86
CA PRO A 178 -3.22 33.38 -20.79
C PRO A 178 -2.22 34.19 -21.62
N ALA A 179 -2.74 35.07 -22.48
CA ALA A 179 -1.93 35.98 -23.26
C ALA A 179 -0.97 36.73 -22.31
N LYS A 180 0.33 36.70 -22.62
CA LYS A 180 1.33 37.49 -21.91
C LYS A 180 0.88 38.95 -21.92
N SER A 181 0.51 39.47 -20.76
CA SER A 181 0.39 40.90 -20.51
C SER A 181 1.78 41.50 -20.71
N SER A 182 1.98 42.17 -21.85
CA SER A 182 3.13 43.04 -22.08
C SER A 182 2.98 44.26 -21.19
N THR A 183 3.51 44.19 -19.98
CA THR A 183 3.78 45.39 -19.19
C THR A 183 5.17 45.86 -19.58
N ASP A 184 5.20 46.70 -20.61
CA ASP A 184 6.31 47.57 -20.92
C ASP A 184 6.60 48.42 -19.69
N ALA A 185 7.80 48.26 -19.14
CA ALA A 185 8.37 49.18 -18.16
C ALA A 185 9.40 50.02 -18.89
N ASP A 186 8.92 51.09 -19.53
CA ASP A 186 9.70 52.31 -19.72
C ASP A 186 9.73 53.04 -18.37
N GLN A 187 10.95 53.24 -17.84
CA GLN A 187 11.47 54.31 -16.96
C GLN A 187 12.40 53.80 -15.86
#